data_AF-A0A5E3XG62-F1
#
_entry.id   AF-A0A5E3XG62-F1
#
_cell.length_a   1.000
_cell.length_b   1.000
_cell.length_c   1.000
_cell.angle_alpha   90.00
_cell.angle_beta   90.00
_cell.angle_gamma   90.00
#
_symmetry.space_group_name_H-M   'P 1'
#
loop_
_entity.id
_entity.type
_entity.pdbx_description
1 polymer ?
#
loop_
_entity_poly.entity_id
_entity_poly.type
_entity_poly.pdbx_seq_one_letter_code
_entity_poly.pdbx_strand_id
1 'polypeptide(L)'
;MKFASTILSLLFLVTLSTALPSPQARLRRDGDSTSPSPQTRTMHGSGGNRSGAGSGATATSAEASVTPAADSARSRSAKVNTHGRTRSATSEDASSTSQSESSSRSGAPDSTAHSGAPEATSTSVSSTSSGTPESSSTAGAPKPSSTSGSNSGSGAEADAVGAVYFTTNDPSGNNIIVSSISTNGNVTFTRAVSTGGHGEHGNDGASPGPDATFSNDLLVVHDGKRLLAAANTGDSTVSLFEIDENDPTKLTMRGAPVDSQGDYPSSLTFNSAGDKLCVMNAGARATILCYNVASEGLQPQSSTLRNIPGYNQTEADPVGPSGTASAIAFTEDESILVVAVKGHAPPNSTPGFLAAWPVESDGGLAQNPTTIMNTGGQGLSFSLTPVPGKNAFVAADFDSTVDVFDLSGDLKDASANPATTSTSIPGNFVLCWSTYSKTVDRYYLASPVSQLLVEVELDDKLKPSIIGTHPVLNGGANIDLVAATANGKDFIFNLVGSTLDIAVLSIDGPGQTSLIGATNFGNVPDVTITSNFVQGLAVYIKS
;
A
#
# COMPACT_ATOMS: atom_id res chain seq x y z
N MET A 1 -22.96 15.54 -40.47
CA MET A 1 -21.60 15.06 -40.13
C MET A 1 -21.59 14.72 -38.65
N LYS A 2 -21.52 13.42 -38.32
CA LYS A 2 -21.35 12.88 -36.97
C LYS A 2 -20.08 12.05 -37.03
N PHE A 3 -19.11 12.28 -36.15
CA PHE A 3 -18.01 11.35 -35.93
C PHE A 3 -18.25 10.65 -34.60
N ALA A 4 -18.35 9.33 -34.67
CA ALA A 4 -18.51 8.43 -33.55
C ALA A 4 -17.12 8.07 -33.01
N SER A 5 -17.00 8.10 -31.68
CA SER A 5 -15.84 7.66 -30.92
C SER A 5 -15.90 6.14 -30.74
N THR A 6 -14.81 5.45 -31.05
CA THR A 6 -14.68 4.00 -30.89
C THR A 6 -14.19 3.69 -29.48
N ILE A 7 -15.07 3.11 -28.65
CA ILE A 7 -14.75 2.54 -27.35
C ILE A 7 -14.38 1.07 -27.55
N LEU A 8 -13.18 0.69 -27.12
CA LEU A 8 -12.71 -0.69 -27.08
C LEU A 8 -13.09 -1.30 -25.72
N SER A 9 -14.11 -2.14 -25.69
CA SER A 9 -14.42 -3.00 -24.55
C SER A 9 -13.47 -4.20 -24.53
N LEU A 10 -12.61 -4.31 -23.51
CA LEU A 10 -11.93 -5.56 -23.18
C LEU A 10 -12.91 -6.46 -22.42
N LEU A 11 -13.50 -7.44 -23.12
CA LEU A 11 -14.09 -8.61 -22.49
C LEU A 11 -12.97 -9.64 -22.25
N PHE A 12 -12.81 -10.09 -21.01
CA PHE A 12 -12.10 -11.32 -20.71
C PHE A 12 -12.83 -12.51 -21.36
N LEU A 13 -12.22 -13.12 -22.38
CA LEU A 13 -12.68 -14.39 -22.94
C LEU A 13 -12.09 -15.54 -22.11
N VAL A 14 -12.90 -16.11 -21.23
CA VAL A 14 -12.61 -17.41 -20.61
C VAL A 14 -12.91 -18.50 -21.64
N THR A 15 -11.88 -19.14 -22.16
CA THR A 15 -12.03 -20.37 -22.97
C THR A 15 -12.36 -21.54 -22.05
N LEU A 16 -13.64 -21.91 -21.99
CA LEU A 16 -14.12 -23.11 -21.32
C LEU A 16 -13.87 -24.33 -22.23
N SER A 17 -12.86 -25.13 -21.93
CA SER A 17 -12.64 -26.41 -22.60
C SER A 17 -13.48 -27.49 -21.90
N THR A 18 -14.59 -27.89 -22.52
CA THR A 18 -15.48 -28.94 -22.03
C THR A 18 -14.90 -30.32 -22.35
N ALA A 19 -14.39 -31.02 -21.34
CA ALA A 19 -14.13 -32.46 -21.42
C ALA A 19 -15.42 -33.24 -21.08
N LEU A 20 -15.91 -34.01 -22.06
CA LEU A 20 -17.04 -34.94 -21.94
C LEU A 20 -16.68 -36.16 -21.08
N PRO A 21 -17.59 -36.68 -20.23
CA PRO A 21 -17.39 -37.94 -19.53
C PRO A 21 -17.77 -39.14 -20.41
N SER A 22 -16.89 -40.16 -20.45
CA SER A 22 -17.15 -41.47 -21.05
C SER A 22 -17.95 -42.39 -20.09
N PRO A 23 -18.77 -43.32 -20.61
CA PRO A 23 -19.69 -44.12 -19.80
C PRO A 23 -19.01 -45.37 -19.22
N GLN A 24 -19.20 -45.62 -17.92
CA GLN A 24 -18.83 -46.89 -17.30
C GLN A 24 -19.94 -47.94 -17.44
N ALA A 25 -19.49 -49.15 -17.78
CA ALA A 25 -20.28 -50.35 -17.93
C ALA A 25 -20.66 -50.97 -16.57
N ARG A 26 -21.87 -51.54 -16.56
CA ARG A 26 -22.39 -52.46 -15.54
C ARG A 26 -21.52 -53.69 -15.38
N LEU A 27 -21.32 -54.14 -14.15
CA LEU A 27 -21.39 -55.56 -13.78
C LEU A 27 -22.05 -55.72 -12.41
N ARG A 28 -22.94 -56.72 -12.33
CA ARG A 28 -23.81 -57.12 -11.22
C ARG A 28 -23.15 -58.23 -10.37
N ARG A 29 -23.78 -58.49 -9.21
CA ARG A 29 -23.73 -59.66 -8.28
C ARG A 29 -22.72 -59.54 -7.14
N ASP A 30 -23.02 -59.85 -5.88
CA ASP A 30 -24.11 -60.58 -5.20
C ASP A 30 -24.23 -60.09 -3.74
N GLY A 31 -25.33 -60.45 -3.05
CA GLY A 31 -25.24 -60.83 -1.63
C GLY A 31 -26.08 -60.06 -0.62
N ASP A 32 -27.22 -60.64 -0.30
CA ASP A 32 -28.21 -60.31 0.74
C ASP A 32 -27.69 -60.58 2.17
N SER A 33 -28.06 -59.76 3.16
CA SER A 33 -28.54 -60.19 4.50
C SER A 33 -28.72 -59.02 5.50
N THR A 34 -29.99 -58.70 5.73
CA THR A 34 -30.69 -58.56 7.02
C THR A 34 -30.10 -57.77 8.21
N SER A 35 -30.87 -56.72 8.56
CA SER A 35 -31.47 -56.46 9.90
C SER A 35 -30.85 -55.43 10.87
N PRO A 36 -31.69 -54.81 11.73
CA PRO A 36 -31.67 -53.36 11.94
C PRO A 36 -31.37 -52.91 13.39
N SER A 37 -31.10 -51.60 13.51
CA SER A 37 -31.05 -50.81 14.74
C SER A 37 -32.36 -50.84 15.55
N PRO A 38 -32.30 -50.62 16.88
CA PRO A 38 -33.45 -50.13 17.62
C PRO A 38 -33.22 -48.77 18.30
N GLN A 39 -34.31 -47.99 18.29
CA GLN A 39 -34.51 -46.71 18.96
C GLN A 39 -34.74 -46.84 20.47
N THR A 40 -34.40 -45.74 21.16
CA THR A 40 -34.92 -45.14 22.41
C THR A 40 -35.99 -45.89 23.24
N ARG A 41 -35.77 -45.94 24.57
CA ARG A 41 -36.84 -45.78 25.58
C ARG A 41 -36.34 -45.31 26.95
N THR A 42 -37.05 -44.32 27.48
CA THR A 42 -37.10 -43.76 28.84
C THR A 42 -37.53 -44.76 29.92
N MET A 43 -37.10 -44.57 31.19
CA MET A 43 -37.95 -44.44 32.41
C MET A 43 -37.15 -44.41 33.73
N HIS A 44 -37.52 -43.42 34.57
CA HIS A 44 -37.59 -43.36 36.05
C HIS A 44 -36.72 -44.18 37.01
N GLY A 45 -36.24 -43.50 38.06
CA GLY A 45 -36.51 -43.95 39.44
C GLY A 45 -35.47 -43.66 40.53
N SER A 46 -35.73 -42.62 41.33
CA SER A 46 -35.65 -42.58 42.81
C SER A 46 -34.31 -42.78 43.56
N GLY A 47 -33.95 -41.76 44.36
CA GLY A 47 -33.74 -41.97 45.81
C GLY A 47 -32.50 -41.34 46.46
N GLY A 48 -32.71 -40.26 47.23
CA GLY A 48 -32.26 -40.21 48.63
C GLY A 48 -31.01 -39.40 49.05
N ASN A 49 -31.26 -38.16 49.50
CA ASN A 49 -30.89 -37.59 50.82
C ASN A 49 -29.40 -37.43 51.25
N ARG A 50 -28.92 -36.17 51.45
CA ARG A 50 -28.88 -35.44 52.74
C ARG A 50 -27.94 -34.20 52.73
N SER A 51 -28.48 -33.06 53.20
CA SER A 51 -27.90 -31.97 54.06
C SER A 51 -26.51 -31.36 53.74
N GLY A 52 -26.24 -30.05 53.80
CA GLY A 52 -26.92 -28.84 54.29
C GLY A 52 -26.09 -27.61 53.85
N ALA A 53 -26.70 -26.46 53.54
CA ALA A 53 -27.08 -25.36 54.44
C ALA A 53 -26.04 -24.20 54.48
N GLY A 54 -26.50 -22.97 54.17
CA GLY A 54 -25.81 -21.69 54.34
C GLY A 54 -25.93 -20.77 53.10
N SER A 55 -27.08 -20.14 52.84
CA SER A 55 -27.37 -18.70 53.08
C SER A 55 -26.28 -17.74 52.56
N GLY A 56 -26.49 -16.79 51.66
CA GLY A 56 -27.70 -16.05 51.26
C GLY A 56 -27.37 -14.56 51.31
N ALA A 57 -27.63 -13.82 50.22
CA ALA A 57 -28.09 -12.41 50.21
C ALA A 57 -27.96 -11.82 48.80
N THR A 58 -29.11 -11.65 48.17
CA THR A 58 -29.38 -10.74 47.05
C THR A 58 -29.50 -9.31 47.57
N ALA A 59 -29.05 -8.33 46.79
CA ALA A 59 -29.52 -6.95 46.88
C ALA A 59 -29.49 -6.26 45.50
N THR A 60 -30.67 -5.80 45.12
CA THR A 60 -31.01 -4.94 43.97
C THR A 60 -30.92 -3.46 44.34
N SER A 61 -31.12 -2.59 43.33
CA SER A 61 -31.40 -1.12 43.36
C SER A 61 -30.18 -0.20 43.43
N ALA A 62 -30.13 1.00 42.83
CA ALA A 62 -30.97 1.77 41.91
C ALA A 62 -30.16 3.00 41.43
N GLU A 63 -30.65 3.67 40.38
CA GLU A 63 -30.22 4.97 39.86
C GLU A 63 -30.15 6.09 40.91
N ALA A 64 -29.25 7.06 40.71
CA ALA A 64 -29.51 8.47 41.01
C ALA A 64 -28.52 9.41 40.28
N SER A 65 -29.08 10.26 39.44
CA SER A 65 -28.54 11.48 38.84
C SER A 65 -28.52 12.63 39.85
N VAL A 66 -27.40 13.36 39.97
CA VAL A 66 -27.36 14.68 40.64
C VAL A 66 -26.25 15.59 40.06
N THR A 67 -26.67 16.70 39.47
CA THR A 67 -26.09 18.07 39.58
C THR A 67 -27.27 19.05 39.43
N PRO A 68 -27.20 20.37 39.72
CA PRO A 68 -26.06 21.23 40.11
C PRO A 68 -26.36 22.21 41.28
N ALA A 69 -25.34 22.93 41.79
CA ALA A 69 -25.45 24.35 42.19
C ALA A 69 -24.09 24.97 42.59
N ALA A 70 -24.00 26.27 42.32
CA ALA A 70 -22.87 27.20 42.39
C ALA A 70 -22.31 27.48 43.79
N ASP A 71 -21.07 27.99 43.90
CA ASP A 71 -20.83 29.42 44.19
C ASP A 71 -19.34 29.82 44.07
N SER A 72 -19.18 31.13 43.96
CA SER A 72 -18.08 32.00 43.58
C SER A 72 -17.00 32.29 44.63
N ALA A 73 -15.76 32.56 44.17
CA ALA A 73 -14.80 33.54 44.74
C ALA A 73 -13.56 33.62 43.80
N ARG A 74 -13.40 34.66 42.96
CA ARG A 74 -12.77 35.97 43.24
C ARG A 74 -11.29 35.88 43.67
N SER A 75 -10.37 36.09 42.72
CA SER A 75 -9.07 36.70 43.00
C SER A 75 -8.72 37.76 41.95
N ARG A 76 -8.06 38.82 42.41
CA ARG A 76 -7.74 40.06 41.71
C ARG A 76 -6.23 40.11 41.37
N SER A 77 -5.92 40.99 40.43
CA SER A 77 -4.62 41.68 40.22
C SER A 77 -3.58 40.89 39.40
N ALA A 78 -2.81 41.46 38.47
CA ALA A 78 -2.44 42.86 38.27
C ALA A 78 -2.13 43.19 36.80
N LYS A 79 -2.53 44.40 36.37
CA LYS A 79 -1.93 45.16 35.27
C LYS A 79 -0.64 45.81 35.78
N VAL A 80 0.45 45.72 35.03
CA VAL A 80 1.52 46.73 35.02
C VAL A 80 1.97 46.97 33.58
N ASN A 81 1.80 48.22 33.15
CA ASN A 81 2.38 48.85 31.97
C ASN A 81 3.89 49.08 32.21
N THR A 82 4.73 49.08 31.16
CA THR A 82 5.44 50.29 30.69
C THR A 82 6.41 50.02 29.53
N HIS A 83 6.33 50.92 28.52
CA HIS A 83 7.37 51.45 27.62
C HIS A 83 7.98 50.49 26.58
N GLY A 84 8.04 50.77 25.28
CA GLY A 84 7.93 52.04 24.55
C GLY A 84 9.16 52.20 23.66
N ARG A 85 9.02 52.01 22.33
CA ARG A 85 9.84 52.73 21.34
C ARG A 85 9.25 52.67 19.93
N THR A 86 8.87 53.85 19.48
CA THR A 86 8.55 54.29 18.12
C THR A 86 9.79 54.31 17.23
N ARG A 87 9.60 54.02 15.93
CA ARG A 87 10.20 54.79 14.82
C ARG A 87 9.30 54.71 13.58
N SER A 88 8.80 55.87 13.19
CA SER A 88 8.16 56.18 11.91
C SER A 88 9.20 56.57 10.87
N ALA A 89 8.89 56.31 9.60
CA ALA A 89 9.15 57.12 8.39
C ALA A 89 8.87 56.23 7.18
N THR A 90 8.25 56.63 6.07
CA THR A 90 7.57 57.84 5.61
C THR A 90 6.85 57.44 4.33
N SER A 91 5.65 57.96 4.14
CA SER A 91 4.88 57.95 2.89
C SER A 91 5.45 58.95 1.89
N GLU A 92 5.39 58.64 0.60
CA GLU A 92 5.21 59.64 -0.46
C GLU A 92 4.09 59.20 -1.41
N ASP A 93 3.12 60.10 -1.51
CA ASP A 93 1.98 60.17 -2.43
C ASP A 93 2.41 60.66 -3.82
N ALA A 94 1.63 60.30 -4.84
CA ALA A 94 1.11 61.16 -5.93
C ALA A 94 0.66 60.26 -7.10
N SER A 95 -0.64 59.94 -7.25
CA SER A 95 -1.72 60.74 -7.86
C SER A 95 -1.78 60.71 -9.40
N SER A 96 -2.88 60.12 -9.88
CA SER A 96 -3.72 60.49 -11.04
C SER A 96 -3.10 60.56 -12.44
N THR A 97 -3.76 59.93 -13.43
CA THR A 97 -4.63 60.61 -14.42
C THR A 97 -5.42 59.58 -15.25
N SER A 98 -6.65 59.95 -15.55
CA SER A 98 -7.75 59.31 -16.28
C SER A 98 -7.66 59.37 -17.81
N GLN A 99 -8.64 58.71 -18.47
CA GLN A 99 -9.14 58.86 -19.87
C GLN A 99 -8.41 57.99 -20.93
N SER A 100 -9.02 57.45 -21.97
CA SER A 100 -10.42 57.28 -22.43
C SER A 100 -10.37 56.45 -23.74
N GLU A 101 -11.43 55.69 -24.01
CA GLU A 101 -12.02 55.37 -25.34
C GLU A 101 -11.14 55.29 -26.61
N SER A 102 -11.23 54.18 -27.35
CA SER A 102 -12.05 54.12 -28.57
C SER A 102 -11.80 52.88 -29.44
N SER A 103 -12.87 52.53 -30.14
CA SER A 103 -13.21 51.39 -30.97
C SER A 103 -12.81 51.51 -32.46
N SER A 104 -12.55 50.37 -33.12
CA SER A 104 -12.95 50.04 -34.53
C SER A 104 -12.33 48.67 -34.90
N ARG A 105 -13.05 47.57 -35.19
CA ARG A 105 -14.04 47.23 -36.24
C ARG A 105 -13.42 47.03 -37.64
N SER A 106 -13.85 45.93 -38.30
CA SER A 106 -13.67 45.50 -39.71
C SER A 106 -12.38 44.70 -40.01
N GLY A 107 -12.39 43.61 -40.77
CA GLY A 107 -13.44 42.92 -41.50
C GLY A 107 -12.85 41.68 -42.20
N ALA A 108 -13.64 40.62 -42.34
CA ALA A 108 -13.40 39.57 -43.34
C ALA A 108 -13.80 40.12 -44.74
N PRO A 109 -13.28 39.57 -45.85
CA PRO A 109 -13.99 38.45 -46.46
C PRO A 109 -13.11 37.40 -47.20
N ASP A 110 -13.87 36.48 -47.78
CA ASP A 110 -13.67 35.16 -48.36
C ASP A 110 -12.89 35.05 -49.70
N SER A 111 -12.58 33.78 -50.04
CA SER A 111 -12.53 33.15 -51.37
C SER A 111 -11.22 32.99 -52.20
N THR A 112 -10.77 31.71 -52.23
CA THR A 112 -10.46 30.81 -53.38
C THR A 112 -9.43 31.15 -54.49
N ALA A 113 -8.46 30.22 -54.65
CA ALA A 113 -8.14 29.37 -55.83
C ALA A 113 -6.72 29.42 -56.48
N HIS A 114 -6.18 28.20 -56.65
CA HIS A 114 -5.33 27.65 -57.73
C HIS A 114 -3.79 27.79 -57.76
N SER A 115 -3.11 26.64 -57.60
CA SER A 115 -2.30 25.90 -58.61
C SER A 115 -0.90 25.46 -58.16
N GLY A 116 -0.53 24.22 -58.51
CA GLY A 116 0.87 23.74 -58.57
C GLY A 116 1.15 22.34 -58.00
N ALA A 117 1.12 21.31 -58.86
CA ALA A 117 1.72 19.98 -58.63
C ALA A 117 3.22 19.98 -59.05
N PRO A 118 4.03 18.90 -58.86
CA PRO A 118 3.89 17.67 -59.66
C PRO A 118 4.24 16.30 -58.99
N GLU A 119 3.68 15.25 -59.62
CA GLU A 119 4.17 13.87 -59.92
C GLU A 119 4.98 13.02 -58.93
N ALA A 120 4.51 11.78 -58.70
CA ALA A 120 5.20 10.55 -59.19
C ALA A 120 4.31 9.28 -59.10
N THR A 121 3.92 8.82 -60.28
CA THR A 121 3.81 7.46 -60.84
C THR A 121 3.58 6.22 -59.93
N SER A 122 2.47 5.54 -60.23
CA SER A 122 2.11 4.18 -59.84
C SER A 122 2.56 3.13 -60.86
N THR A 123 2.97 1.94 -60.40
CA THR A 123 2.85 0.69 -61.16
C THR A 123 2.39 -0.44 -60.25
N SER A 124 1.31 -1.08 -60.67
CA SER A 124 0.74 -2.35 -60.20
C SER A 124 1.60 -3.54 -60.63
N VAL A 125 1.48 -4.71 -59.95
CA VAL A 125 1.11 -6.04 -60.52
C VAL A 125 0.79 -7.02 -59.37
N SER A 126 -0.18 -7.87 -59.66
CA SER A 126 -0.85 -8.96 -58.94
C SER A 126 -0.06 -10.25 -58.61
N SER A 127 -0.51 -10.91 -57.53
CA SER A 127 -0.60 -12.36 -57.19
C SER A 127 0.16 -13.43 -57.99
N THR A 128 0.86 -14.36 -57.30
CA THR A 128 0.48 -15.80 -57.17
C THR A 128 1.45 -16.63 -56.29
N SER A 129 0.84 -17.58 -55.54
CA SER A 129 1.26 -18.96 -55.21
C SER A 129 2.57 -19.31 -54.46
N SER A 130 2.35 -19.98 -53.31
CA SER A 130 2.97 -21.22 -52.83
C SER A 130 4.48 -21.44 -52.92
N GLY A 131 5.10 -21.60 -51.74
CA GLY A 131 6.37 -22.30 -51.57
C GLY A 131 6.74 -22.40 -50.10
N THR A 132 6.60 -23.59 -49.51
CA THR A 132 7.33 -23.99 -48.30
C THR A 132 8.84 -23.97 -48.62
N PRO A 133 9.69 -23.58 -47.67
CA PRO A 133 10.67 -24.57 -47.22
C PRO A 133 10.99 -24.53 -45.72
N GLU A 134 11.17 -25.74 -45.22
CA GLU A 134 12.22 -26.26 -44.34
C GLU A 134 12.75 -25.47 -43.12
N SER A 135 12.81 -26.27 -42.05
CA SER A 135 13.47 -26.08 -40.77
C SER A 135 14.88 -25.48 -40.83
N SER A 136 15.15 -24.56 -39.92
CA SER A 136 16.48 -24.43 -39.33
C SER A 136 16.38 -24.27 -37.82
N SER A 137 17.16 -25.09 -37.13
CA SER A 137 17.30 -25.20 -35.68
C SER A 137 18.05 -24.01 -35.10
N THR A 138 17.47 -23.35 -34.10
CA THR A 138 18.19 -22.40 -33.24
C THR A 138 18.31 -22.94 -31.82
N ALA A 139 19.54 -22.85 -31.34
CA ALA A 139 20.07 -23.42 -30.11
C ALA A 139 19.34 -22.95 -28.85
N GLY A 140 19.17 -23.88 -27.91
CA GLY A 140 18.59 -23.62 -26.60
C GLY A 140 19.45 -22.67 -25.77
N ALA A 141 18.79 -21.66 -25.20
CA ALA A 141 19.33 -20.88 -24.10
C ALA A 141 19.51 -21.79 -22.85
N PRO A 142 20.61 -21.65 -22.09
CA PRO A 142 20.82 -22.46 -20.91
C PRO A 142 19.84 -22.05 -19.80
N LYS A 143 19.07 -23.05 -19.34
CA LYS A 143 18.22 -23.00 -18.15
C LYS A 143 19.08 -22.66 -16.92
N PRO A 144 18.74 -21.65 -16.10
CA PRO A 144 19.47 -21.38 -14.86
C PRO A 144 19.31 -22.59 -13.92
N SER A 145 20.45 -23.13 -13.53
CA SER A 145 20.60 -24.27 -12.63
C SER A 145 20.24 -23.85 -11.20
N SER A 146 19.09 -24.30 -10.71
CA SER A 146 18.73 -24.24 -9.29
C SER A 146 19.64 -25.18 -8.49
N THR A 147 20.68 -24.62 -7.89
CA THR A 147 21.52 -25.37 -6.94
C THR A 147 20.84 -25.31 -5.56
N SER A 148 19.94 -26.27 -5.31
CA SER A 148 19.40 -26.52 -3.97
C SER A 148 20.48 -27.24 -3.16
N GLY A 149 21.24 -26.46 -2.39
CA GLY A 149 22.19 -26.95 -1.41
C GLY A 149 21.61 -26.77 -0.01
N SER A 150 20.90 -27.78 0.49
CA SER A 150 20.57 -27.89 1.92
C SER A 150 21.87 -28.05 2.71
N ASN A 151 22.33 -26.97 3.34
CA ASN A 151 23.31 -27.05 4.41
C ASN A 151 22.72 -26.39 5.66
N SER A 152 21.98 -27.19 6.42
CA SER A 152 21.59 -26.90 7.80
C SER A 152 22.85 -26.88 8.67
N GLY A 153 23.44 -25.70 8.80
CA GLY A 153 24.56 -25.43 9.69
C GLY A 153 24.52 -23.97 10.12
N SER A 154 24.59 -23.75 11.44
CA SER A 154 24.51 -22.48 12.18
C SER A 154 25.62 -21.45 11.86
N GLY A 155 26.14 -21.44 10.63
CA GLY A 155 27.16 -20.51 10.14
C GLY A 155 26.61 -19.39 9.26
N ALA A 156 25.40 -19.53 8.69
CA ALA A 156 24.80 -18.49 7.85
C ALA A 156 24.24 -17.29 8.65
N GLU A 157 23.89 -17.48 9.92
CA GLU A 157 23.38 -16.42 10.80
C GLU A 157 24.45 -15.42 11.27
N ALA A 158 25.74 -15.80 11.25
CA ALA A 158 26.82 -14.94 11.76
C ALA A 158 27.28 -13.84 10.78
N ASP A 159 26.97 -14.00 9.49
CA ASP A 159 27.42 -13.11 8.41
C ASP A 159 26.26 -12.31 7.76
N ALA A 160 25.06 -12.33 8.37
CA ALA A 160 23.92 -11.57 7.87
C ALA A 160 24.16 -10.05 8.04
N VAL A 161 23.97 -9.30 6.96
CA VAL A 161 24.09 -7.83 6.94
C VAL A 161 22.75 -7.13 7.15
N GLY A 162 21.66 -7.89 7.21
CA GLY A 162 20.31 -7.37 7.39
C GLY A 162 19.27 -8.48 7.34
N ALA A 163 18.00 -8.09 7.27
CA ALA A 163 16.86 -8.98 7.13
C ALA A 163 15.75 -8.39 6.25
N VAL A 164 15.03 -9.28 5.56
CA VAL A 164 13.77 -8.95 4.88
C VAL A 164 12.62 -9.55 5.69
N TYR A 165 11.56 -8.77 5.84
CA TYR A 165 10.34 -9.13 6.56
C TYR A 165 9.12 -8.92 5.67
N PHE A 166 8.15 -9.83 5.74
CA PHE A 166 6.82 -9.66 5.16
C PHE A 166 5.78 -10.44 5.97
N THR A 167 4.50 -10.12 5.81
CA THR A 167 3.44 -10.82 6.54
C THR A 167 2.80 -11.92 5.70
N THR A 168 2.36 -12.99 6.36
CA THR A 168 1.53 -14.01 5.72
C THR A 168 0.11 -13.51 5.47
N ASN A 169 -0.36 -12.57 6.30
CA ASN A 169 -1.72 -12.04 6.30
C ASN A 169 -2.77 -13.16 6.24
N ASP A 170 -2.48 -14.30 6.87
CA ASP A 170 -3.30 -15.51 6.80
C ASP A 170 -4.46 -15.44 7.84
N PRO A 171 -5.72 -15.74 7.45
CA PRO A 171 -6.86 -15.74 8.37
C PRO A 171 -6.78 -16.77 9.49
N SER A 172 -5.97 -17.82 9.35
CA SER A 172 -5.72 -18.80 10.42
C SER A 172 -4.67 -18.32 11.44
N GLY A 173 -3.97 -17.23 11.14
CA GLY A 173 -2.97 -16.62 12.00
C GLY A 173 -1.94 -15.85 11.17
N ASN A 174 -1.80 -14.55 11.45
CA ASN A 174 -0.85 -13.70 10.77
C ASN A 174 0.56 -13.88 11.36
N ASN A 175 1.53 -14.12 10.50
CA ASN A 175 2.93 -14.31 10.87
C ASN A 175 3.82 -13.37 10.06
N ILE A 176 4.87 -12.86 10.70
CA ILE A 176 5.98 -12.22 10.00
C ILE A 176 6.94 -13.31 9.56
N ILE A 177 7.13 -13.45 8.26
CA ILE A 177 8.19 -14.26 7.69
C ILE A 177 9.49 -13.47 7.78
N VAL A 178 10.51 -14.09 8.36
CA VAL A 178 11.80 -13.47 8.61
C VAL A 178 12.87 -14.18 7.81
N SER A 179 13.72 -13.39 7.15
CA SER A 179 14.83 -13.90 6.36
C SER A 179 16.08 -13.07 6.56
N SER A 180 17.24 -13.70 6.45
CA SER A 180 18.54 -13.02 6.47
C SER A 180 18.93 -12.53 5.09
N ILE A 181 19.66 -11.41 5.05
CA ILE A 181 20.30 -10.85 3.85
C ILE A 181 21.81 -11.07 3.97
N SER A 182 22.43 -11.68 2.97
CA SER A 182 23.89 -11.76 2.87
C SER A 182 24.48 -10.55 2.11
N THR A 183 25.80 -10.40 2.15
CA THR A 183 26.55 -9.29 1.52
C THR A 183 26.35 -9.11 0.01
N ASN A 184 25.78 -10.11 -0.67
CA ASN A 184 25.46 -10.08 -2.10
C ASN A 184 23.95 -9.94 -2.38
N GLY A 185 23.14 -9.65 -1.36
CA GLY A 185 21.69 -9.48 -1.49
C GLY A 185 20.90 -10.79 -1.48
N ASN A 186 21.54 -11.96 -1.38
CA ASN A 186 20.78 -13.22 -1.31
C ASN A 186 19.96 -13.27 -0.01
N VAL A 187 18.74 -13.77 -0.16
CA VAL A 187 17.77 -13.93 0.93
C VAL A 187 17.74 -15.38 1.36
N THR A 188 17.77 -15.64 2.67
CA THR A 188 17.59 -16.98 3.23
C THR A 188 16.54 -16.94 4.33
N PHE A 189 15.40 -17.63 4.11
CA PHE A 189 14.31 -17.70 5.07
C PHE A 189 14.71 -18.48 6.31
N THR A 190 14.44 -17.90 7.48
CA THR A 190 14.91 -18.41 8.75
C THR A 190 13.76 -18.96 9.58
N ARG A 191 12.69 -18.18 9.75
CA ARG A 191 11.58 -18.51 10.64
C ARG A 191 10.33 -17.69 10.34
N ALA A 192 9.21 -18.10 10.93
CA ALA A 192 8.01 -17.29 11.08
C ALA A 192 7.87 -16.83 12.53
N VAL A 193 7.38 -15.60 12.74
CA VAL A 193 7.10 -15.02 14.06
C VAL A 193 5.63 -14.61 14.10
N SER A 194 4.87 -15.16 15.04
CA SER A 194 3.46 -14.79 15.17
C SER A 194 3.30 -13.31 15.52
N THR A 195 2.37 -12.67 14.84
CA THR A 195 1.91 -11.30 15.17
C THR A 195 1.03 -11.25 16.41
N GLY A 196 0.51 -12.40 16.87
CA GLY A 196 -0.52 -12.46 17.90
C GLY A 196 -1.93 -12.17 17.41
N GLY A 197 -2.13 -11.94 16.11
CA GLY A 197 -3.44 -11.77 15.48
C GLY A 197 -3.59 -12.53 14.16
N HIS A 198 -4.67 -12.23 13.43
CA HIS A 198 -5.07 -12.83 12.16
C HIS A 198 -5.00 -11.82 11.02
N GLY A 199 -4.71 -12.32 9.83
CA GLY A 199 -4.85 -11.55 8.61
C GLY A 199 -6.24 -11.75 8.03
N GLU A 200 -6.51 -11.06 6.94
CA GLU A 200 -7.73 -11.16 6.16
C GLU A 200 -7.43 -10.57 4.79
N HIS A 201 -8.04 -11.13 3.74
CA HIS A 201 -7.90 -10.62 2.39
C HIS A 201 -9.04 -9.62 2.10
N GLY A 202 -8.72 -8.49 1.48
CA GLY A 202 -9.74 -7.57 0.98
C GLY A 202 -10.66 -8.25 -0.06
N ASN A 203 -11.87 -7.75 -0.20
CA ASN A 203 -12.81 -8.30 -1.17
C ASN A 203 -12.54 -7.75 -2.58
N ASP A 204 -11.88 -8.54 -3.40
CA ASP A 204 -11.64 -8.28 -4.83
C ASP A 204 -12.57 -9.08 -5.76
N GLY A 205 -13.63 -9.67 -5.21
CA GLY A 205 -14.64 -10.41 -5.94
C GLY A 205 -14.56 -11.93 -5.75
N ALA A 206 -14.57 -12.68 -6.85
CA ALA A 206 -14.78 -14.14 -6.82
C ALA A 206 -13.54 -14.96 -6.48
N SER A 207 -12.34 -14.39 -6.61
CA SER A 207 -11.08 -15.09 -6.34
C SER A 207 -10.00 -14.08 -5.88
N PRO A 208 -9.30 -14.35 -4.77
CA PRO A 208 -8.19 -13.53 -4.29
C PRO A 208 -7.11 -13.35 -5.37
N GLY A 209 -6.92 -12.10 -5.78
CA GLY A 209 -5.82 -11.60 -6.57
C GLY A 209 -4.59 -11.30 -5.70
N PRO A 210 -3.44 -10.96 -6.29
CA PRO A 210 -2.18 -10.88 -5.56
C PRO A 210 -2.06 -9.70 -4.60
N ASP A 211 -2.95 -8.72 -4.68
CA ASP A 211 -3.00 -7.57 -3.78
C ASP A 211 -4.01 -7.86 -2.66
N ALA A 212 -3.50 -8.24 -1.50
CA ALA A 212 -4.35 -8.72 -0.41
C ALA A 212 -5.09 -7.60 0.32
N THR A 213 -4.68 -6.34 0.16
CA THR A 213 -5.14 -5.24 1.04
C THR A 213 -5.53 -3.95 0.33
N PHE A 214 -5.28 -3.85 -0.99
CA PHE A 214 -5.50 -2.63 -1.78
C PHE A 214 -4.68 -1.43 -1.31
N SER A 215 -3.57 -1.70 -0.64
CA SER A 215 -2.83 -0.76 0.19
C SER A 215 -1.33 -1.10 0.22
N ASN A 216 -0.50 -0.16 0.66
CA ASN A 216 0.91 -0.36 0.93
C ASN A 216 1.22 -0.26 2.43
N ASP A 217 2.43 -0.67 2.81
CA ASP A 217 2.99 -0.47 4.15
C ASP A 217 2.22 -1.19 5.28
N LEU A 218 1.74 -2.42 5.01
CA LEU A 218 1.14 -3.29 6.03
C LEU A 218 2.14 -3.71 7.13
N LEU A 219 3.43 -3.61 6.81
CA LEU A 219 4.56 -3.85 7.69
C LEU A 219 5.62 -2.78 7.44
N VAL A 220 6.06 -2.10 8.50
CA VAL A 220 7.06 -1.03 8.42
C VAL A 220 8.17 -1.22 9.45
N VAL A 221 9.37 -0.76 9.09
CA VAL A 221 10.55 -0.78 9.95
C VAL A 221 10.99 0.64 10.25
N HIS A 222 11.41 0.89 11.48
CA HIS A 222 12.14 2.10 11.86
C HIS A 222 13.58 1.72 12.24
N ASP A 223 14.51 1.85 11.29
CA ASP A 223 15.90 1.38 11.41
C ASP A 223 16.61 1.91 12.67
N GLY A 224 16.54 3.24 12.89
CA GLY A 224 17.27 3.88 14.00
C GLY A 224 16.81 3.48 15.41
N LYS A 225 15.62 2.89 15.53
CA LYS A 225 15.07 2.37 16.78
C LYS A 225 14.99 0.84 16.79
N ARG A 226 15.31 0.20 15.65
CA ARG A 226 15.18 -1.23 15.44
C ARG A 226 13.79 -1.73 15.77
N LEU A 227 12.78 -1.00 15.30
CA LEU A 227 11.38 -1.36 15.52
C LEU A 227 10.76 -1.87 14.23
N LEU A 228 9.84 -2.80 14.36
CA LEU A 228 8.99 -3.30 13.28
C LEU A 228 7.56 -3.30 13.76
N ALA A 229 6.66 -2.70 12.98
CA ALA A 229 5.22 -2.78 13.22
C ALA A 229 4.54 -3.57 12.10
N ALA A 230 3.54 -4.38 12.45
CA ALA A 230 2.76 -5.17 11.52
C ALA A 230 1.27 -5.07 11.85
N ALA A 231 0.43 -4.92 10.82
CA ALA A 231 -1.01 -4.88 10.97
C ALA A 231 -1.62 -6.29 10.89
N ASN A 232 -2.68 -6.50 11.67
CA ASN A 232 -3.51 -7.71 11.67
C ASN A 232 -4.89 -7.30 11.17
N THR A 233 -5.07 -7.40 9.86
CA THR A 233 -6.26 -6.94 9.13
C THR A 233 -7.53 -7.63 9.61
N GLY A 234 -7.48 -8.91 9.98
CA GLY A 234 -8.65 -9.69 10.42
C GLY A 234 -9.09 -9.46 11.87
N ASP A 235 -8.20 -8.94 12.73
CA ASP A 235 -8.51 -8.68 14.14
C ASP A 235 -8.67 -7.20 14.47
N SER A 236 -8.48 -6.31 13.49
CA SER A 236 -8.39 -4.86 13.73
C SER A 236 -7.32 -4.49 14.76
N THR A 237 -6.14 -5.13 14.71
CA THR A 237 -5.04 -4.85 15.66
C THR A 237 -3.71 -4.54 14.98
N VAL A 238 -2.78 -3.96 15.73
CA VAL A 238 -1.39 -3.71 15.32
C VAL A 238 -0.43 -4.26 16.36
N SER A 239 0.64 -4.89 15.89
CA SER A 239 1.68 -5.51 16.71
C SER A 239 3.01 -4.78 16.53
N LEU A 240 3.76 -4.61 17.61
CA LEU A 240 5.07 -3.98 17.62
C LEU A 240 6.15 -4.97 18.04
N PHE A 241 7.29 -4.92 17.39
CA PHE A 241 8.46 -5.76 17.64
C PHE A 241 9.72 -4.91 17.76
N GLU A 242 10.64 -5.37 18.59
CA GLU A 242 12.05 -4.97 18.52
C GLU A 242 12.85 -5.98 17.71
N ILE A 243 13.69 -5.46 16.82
CA ILE A 243 14.67 -6.18 16.02
C ILE A 243 15.98 -6.25 16.84
N ASP A 244 16.51 -7.45 17.03
CA ASP A 244 17.80 -7.63 17.70
C ASP A 244 18.94 -7.05 16.84
N GLU A 245 19.81 -6.27 17.49
CA GLU A 245 20.92 -5.55 16.84
C GLU A 245 21.95 -6.48 16.19
N ASN A 246 22.23 -7.59 16.87
CA ASN A 246 23.27 -8.52 16.48
C ASN A 246 22.75 -9.53 15.46
N ASP A 247 21.48 -9.92 15.62
CA ASP A 247 20.77 -10.86 14.77
C ASP A 247 19.39 -10.32 14.36
N PRO A 248 19.32 -9.59 13.23
CA PRO A 248 18.07 -9.04 12.72
C PRO A 248 16.97 -10.08 12.46
N THR A 249 17.30 -11.38 12.44
CA THR A 249 16.29 -12.43 12.28
C THR A 249 15.52 -12.74 13.57
N LYS A 250 15.93 -12.17 14.70
CA LYS A 250 15.27 -12.29 16.00
C LYS A 250 14.40 -11.08 16.26
N LEU A 251 13.09 -11.32 16.28
CA LEU A 251 12.07 -10.34 16.65
C LEU A 251 11.55 -10.63 18.06
N THR A 252 11.42 -9.59 18.87
CA THR A 252 10.78 -9.67 20.19
C THR A 252 9.55 -8.77 20.22
N MET A 253 8.36 -9.34 20.38
CA MET A 253 7.13 -8.56 20.51
C MET A 253 7.21 -7.63 21.73
N ARG A 254 6.73 -6.39 21.58
CA ARG A 254 6.67 -5.34 22.61
C ARG A 254 5.20 -5.13 22.98
N GLY A 255 4.79 -5.67 24.11
CA GLY A 255 3.40 -5.67 24.54
C GLY A 255 2.54 -6.70 23.80
N ALA A 256 1.23 -6.63 24.00
CA ALA A 256 0.24 -7.39 23.23
C ALA A 256 -0.21 -6.57 22.00
N PRO A 257 -0.78 -7.21 20.96
CA PRO A 257 -1.44 -6.49 19.88
C PRO A 257 -2.49 -5.51 20.42
N VAL A 258 -2.54 -4.30 19.84
CA VAL A 258 -3.46 -3.24 20.28
C VAL A 258 -4.51 -2.96 19.22
N ASP A 259 -5.72 -2.63 19.65
CA ASP A 259 -6.86 -2.27 18.79
C ASP A 259 -6.53 -1.03 17.93
N SER A 260 -6.78 -1.13 16.62
CA SER A 260 -6.54 -0.11 15.60
C SER A 260 -7.57 1.04 15.58
N GLN A 261 -8.66 0.88 16.32
CA GLN A 261 -9.86 1.72 16.35
C GLN A 261 -10.52 1.89 14.96
N GLY A 262 -10.42 0.87 14.12
CA GLY A 262 -11.10 0.74 12.84
C GLY A 262 -11.47 -0.71 12.56
N ASP A 263 -11.83 -1.03 11.32
CA ASP A 263 -12.14 -2.41 10.92
C ASP A 263 -10.90 -3.12 10.36
N TYR A 264 -10.20 -2.49 9.42
CA TYR A 264 -9.20 -3.19 8.61
C TYR A 264 -7.91 -2.37 8.53
N PRO A 265 -6.95 -2.50 9.48
CA PRO A 265 -5.69 -1.76 9.44
C PRO A 265 -4.86 -2.21 8.22
N SER A 266 -4.66 -1.31 7.25
CA SER A 266 -4.07 -1.67 5.95
C SER A 266 -2.81 -0.88 5.58
N SER A 267 -2.45 0.15 6.34
CA SER A 267 -1.21 0.90 6.12
C SER A 267 -0.71 1.50 7.44
N LEU A 268 0.62 1.51 7.61
CA LEU A 268 1.31 1.94 8.82
C LEU A 268 2.40 2.96 8.48
N THR A 269 2.70 3.87 9.39
CA THR A 269 3.86 4.76 9.25
C THR A 269 4.43 5.15 10.61
N PHE A 270 5.75 5.12 10.75
CA PHE A 270 6.44 5.72 11.89
C PHE A 270 6.76 7.19 11.58
N ASN A 271 6.78 8.03 12.62
CA ASN A 271 7.48 9.30 12.49
C ASN A 271 9.01 9.08 12.49
N SER A 272 9.77 10.07 12.04
CA SER A 272 11.24 10.04 11.98
C SER A 272 11.94 9.81 13.32
N ALA A 273 11.31 10.12 14.45
CA ALA A 273 11.85 9.84 15.78
C ALA A 273 11.63 8.39 16.23
N GLY A 274 10.70 7.68 15.60
CA GLY A 274 10.27 6.32 15.96
C GLY A 274 9.55 6.25 17.31
N ASP A 275 9.07 7.37 17.83
CA ASP A 275 8.29 7.46 19.07
C ASP A 275 6.77 7.56 18.81
N LYS A 276 6.37 7.64 17.54
CA LYS A 276 4.97 7.62 17.09
C LYS A 276 4.80 6.64 15.93
N LEU A 277 3.75 5.84 16.00
CA LEU A 277 3.27 4.98 14.92
C LEU A 277 1.83 5.38 14.58
N CYS A 278 1.50 5.61 13.32
CA CYS A 278 0.14 5.87 12.87
C CYS A 278 -0.35 4.74 11.96
N VAL A 279 -1.65 4.50 12.04
CA VAL A 279 -2.36 3.40 11.38
C VAL A 279 -3.51 3.99 10.60
N MET A 280 -3.63 3.56 9.34
CA MET A 280 -4.80 3.80 8.51
C MET A 280 -5.63 2.52 8.45
N ASN A 281 -6.91 2.66 8.80
CA ASN A 281 -7.91 1.60 8.67
C ASN A 281 -8.77 1.85 7.44
N ALA A 282 -9.02 0.78 6.69
CA ALA A 282 -10.05 0.68 5.67
C ALA A 282 -11.33 0.04 6.25
N GLY A 283 -12.29 -0.27 5.38
CA GLY A 283 -13.58 -0.86 5.77
C GLY A 283 -14.62 0.18 6.20
N ALA A 284 -15.73 -0.29 6.77
CA ALA A 284 -16.85 0.56 7.19
C ALA A 284 -16.45 1.61 8.24
N ARG A 285 -15.54 1.24 9.15
CA ARG A 285 -14.88 2.13 10.11
C ARG A 285 -13.50 2.55 9.60
N ALA A 286 -13.49 3.30 8.50
CA ALA A 286 -12.28 3.88 7.93
C ALA A 286 -11.77 5.06 8.77
N THR A 287 -10.72 4.81 9.54
CA THR A 287 -10.16 5.75 10.52
C THR A 287 -8.64 5.86 10.43
N ILE A 288 -8.09 6.89 11.06
CA ILE A 288 -6.66 7.01 11.36
C ILE A 288 -6.51 7.07 12.87
N LEU A 289 -5.52 6.37 13.42
CA LEU A 289 -5.12 6.47 14.82
C LEU A 289 -3.60 6.40 14.94
N CYS A 290 -3.03 7.19 15.84
CA CYS A 290 -1.62 7.15 16.18
C CYS A 290 -1.42 6.65 17.60
N TYR A 291 -0.23 6.14 17.86
CA TYR A 291 0.20 5.57 19.12
C TYR A 291 1.50 6.21 19.55
N ASN A 292 1.67 6.44 20.84
CA ASN A 292 3.01 6.57 21.40
C ASN A 292 3.67 5.20 21.39
N VAL A 293 4.93 5.15 20.95
CA VAL A 293 5.76 3.95 20.97
C VAL A 293 6.54 3.95 22.28
N ALA A 294 6.18 3.05 23.19
CA ALA A 294 6.81 2.90 24.50
C ALA A 294 7.53 1.54 24.62
N SER A 295 8.33 1.37 25.67
CA SER A 295 9.06 0.13 25.94
C SER A 295 8.15 -1.09 26.12
N GLU A 296 6.96 -0.85 26.65
CA GLU A 296 5.93 -1.84 26.95
C GLU A 296 4.97 -2.10 25.78
N GLY A 297 5.12 -1.38 24.66
CA GLY A 297 4.28 -1.51 23.47
C GLY A 297 3.66 -0.19 23.03
N LEU A 298 2.56 -0.30 22.28
CA LEU A 298 1.86 0.84 21.69
C LEU A 298 0.80 1.40 22.65
N GLN A 299 0.74 2.72 22.80
CA GLN A 299 -0.27 3.41 23.61
C GLN A 299 -1.12 4.34 22.73
N PRO A 300 -2.44 4.14 22.61
CA PRO A 300 -3.27 4.89 21.68
C PRO A 300 -3.37 6.38 22.04
N GLN A 301 -3.27 7.25 21.05
CA GLN A 301 -3.44 8.69 21.18
C GLN A 301 -4.84 9.11 20.70
N SER A 302 -5.82 9.15 21.61
CA SER A 302 -7.21 9.49 21.24
C SER A 302 -7.36 10.85 20.54
N SER A 303 -6.47 11.81 20.79
CA SER A 303 -6.46 13.11 20.12
C SER A 303 -6.19 13.03 18.61
N THR A 304 -5.65 11.91 18.10
CA THR A 304 -5.37 11.70 16.67
C THR A 304 -6.44 10.89 15.95
N LEU A 305 -7.47 10.37 16.64
CA LEU A 305 -8.51 9.54 16.00
C LEU A 305 -9.33 10.37 14.99
N ARG A 306 -9.23 10.06 13.70
CA ARG A 306 -9.97 10.77 12.64
C ARG A 306 -10.66 9.80 11.70
N ASN A 307 -11.82 10.21 11.18
CA ASN A 307 -12.45 9.50 10.07
C ASN A 307 -11.79 9.92 8.75
N ILE A 308 -11.66 9.00 7.81
CA ILE A 308 -11.17 9.31 6.46
C ILE A 308 -12.34 9.94 5.67
N PRO A 309 -12.22 11.20 5.20
CA PRO A 309 -13.31 11.86 4.48
C PRO A 309 -13.61 11.15 3.17
N GLY A 310 -14.86 11.19 2.69
CA GLY A 310 -15.23 10.64 1.39
C GLY A 310 -15.20 9.11 1.29
N TYR A 311 -14.68 8.41 2.29
CA TYR A 311 -14.69 6.95 2.37
C TYR A 311 -16.05 6.46 2.88
N ASN A 312 -16.76 5.65 2.10
CA ASN A 312 -18.16 5.29 2.35
C ASN A 312 -18.50 3.82 2.10
N GLN A 313 -17.53 2.92 2.27
CA GLN A 313 -17.82 1.49 2.23
C GLN A 313 -18.64 1.06 3.45
N THR A 314 -19.40 -0.03 3.32
CA THR A 314 -20.36 -0.47 4.34
C THR A 314 -19.98 -1.77 5.03
N GLU A 315 -19.05 -2.52 4.47
CA GLU A 315 -18.56 -3.79 5.02
C GLU A 315 -17.24 -3.58 5.78
N ALA A 316 -16.96 -4.43 6.76
CA ALA A 316 -15.71 -4.36 7.53
C ALA A 316 -14.48 -4.63 6.66
N ASP A 317 -14.58 -5.61 5.76
CA ASP A 317 -13.54 -5.89 4.78
C ASP A 317 -13.68 -4.92 3.59
N PRO A 318 -12.60 -4.25 3.17
CA PRO A 318 -12.68 -3.31 2.07
C PRO A 318 -12.99 -4.04 0.75
N VAL A 319 -13.78 -3.41 -0.11
CA VAL A 319 -14.01 -3.83 -1.50
C VAL A 319 -13.16 -2.93 -2.39
N GLY A 320 -12.27 -3.51 -3.21
CA GLY A 320 -11.24 -2.74 -3.90
C GLY A 320 -10.78 -3.31 -5.24
N PRO A 321 -9.70 -2.76 -5.83
CA PRO A 321 -8.83 -1.73 -5.25
C PRO A 321 -9.39 -0.30 -5.34
N SER A 322 -10.37 -0.06 -6.19
CA SER A 322 -10.96 1.27 -6.38
C SER A 322 -11.85 1.67 -5.21
N GLY A 323 -11.86 2.95 -4.82
CA GLY A 323 -12.68 3.43 -3.71
C GLY A 323 -12.16 3.04 -2.32
N THR A 324 -10.90 2.60 -2.21
CA THR A 324 -10.23 2.29 -0.94
C THR A 324 -9.14 3.32 -0.61
N ALA A 325 -8.69 3.37 0.65
CA ALA A 325 -7.53 4.12 1.09
C ALA A 325 -6.29 3.23 0.93
N SER A 326 -5.14 3.83 0.61
CA SER A 326 -3.98 3.08 0.11
C SER A 326 -2.72 3.20 0.94
N ALA A 327 -2.51 4.35 1.56
CA ALA A 327 -1.21 4.73 2.06
C ALA A 327 -1.37 5.79 3.15
N ILE A 328 -0.52 5.72 4.17
CA ILE A 328 -0.37 6.76 5.18
C ILE A 328 1.09 7.16 5.33
N ALA A 329 1.38 8.46 5.38
CA ALA A 329 2.75 8.95 5.52
C ALA A 329 2.79 10.32 6.21
N PHE A 330 3.86 10.57 6.96
CA PHE A 330 4.22 11.92 7.39
C PHE A 330 4.93 12.69 6.28
N THR A 331 4.74 14.01 6.22
CA THR A 331 5.68 14.88 5.51
C THR A 331 7.05 14.82 6.19
N GLU A 332 8.11 15.12 5.44
CA GLU A 332 9.49 14.99 5.96
C GLU A 332 9.75 15.88 7.19
N ASP A 333 9.07 17.02 7.29
CA ASP A 333 9.12 17.90 8.46
C ASP A 333 8.19 17.49 9.62
N GLU A 334 7.50 16.35 9.51
CA GLU A 334 6.55 15.79 10.48
C GLU A 334 5.34 16.68 10.79
N SER A 335 5.12 17.75 10.02
CA SER A 335 4.07 18.72 10.30
C SER A 335 2.70 18.31 9.78
N ILE A 336 2.63 17.33 8.88
CA ILE A 336 1.39 16.88 8.24
C ILE A 336 1.39 15.35 8.15
N LEU A 337 0.28 14.73 8.56
CA LEU A 337 -0.03 13.33 8.29
C LEU A 337 -0.97 13.23 7.10
N VAL A 338 -0.64 12.39 6.13
CA VAL A 338 -1.33 12.32 4.85
C VAL A 338 -1.85 10.91 4.62
N VAL A 339 -3.06 10.78 4.07
CA VAL A 339 -3.64 9.53 3.58
C VAL A 339 -4.02 9.65 2.12
N ALA A 340 -3.64 8.67 1.30
CA ALA A 340 -4.12 8.53 -0.07
C ALA A 340 -5.47 7.80 -0.10
N VAL A 341 -6.47 8.41 -0.74
CA VAL A 341 -7.80 7.83 -0.96
C VAL A 341 -8.05 7.70 -2.45
N LYS A 342 -8.20 6.47 -2.92
CA LYS A 342 -8.40 6.18 -4.34
C LYS A 342 -9.81 6.54 -4.77
N GLY A 343 -9.90 7.13 -5.95
CA GLY A 343 -11.15 7.36 -6.65
C GLY A 343 -11.87 6.06 -7.08
N HIS A 344 -13.01 6.24 -7.72
CA HIS A 344 -13.71 5.16 -8.42
C HIS A 344 -13.27 5.11 -9.89
N ALA A 345 -12.90 3.94 -10.37
CA ALA A 345 -12.67 3.69 -11.79
C ALA A 345 -14.02 3.65 -12.56
N PRO A 346 -14.00 3.78 -13.90
CA PRO A 346 -15.20 3.67 -14.72
C PRO A 346 -16.05 2.43 -14.39
N PRO A 347 -17.39 2.51 -14.51
CA PRO A 347 -18.16 3.58 -15.13
C PRO A 347 -18.55 4.74 -14.19
N ASN A 348 -18.39 4.60 -12.88
CA ASN A 348 -18.83 5.60 -11.89
C ASN A 348 -17.65 6.47 -11.43
N SER A 349 -16.93 7.05 -12.40
CA SER A 349 -15.66 7.68 -12.11
C SER A 349 -15.77 8.86 -11.13
N THR A 350 -15.04 8.77 -10.03
CA THR A 350 -14.82 9.88 -9.10
C THR A 350 -13.32 9.99 -8.87
N PRO A 351 -12.75 11.20 -8.89
CA PRO A 351 -11.33 11.36 -8.65
C PRO A 351 -11.00 11.05 -7.19
N GLY A 352 -9.87 10.41 -6.94
CA GLY A 352 -9.33 10.32 -5.59
C GLY A 352 -8.49 11.54 -5.23
N PHE A 353 -7.89 11.49 -4.04
CA PHE A 353 -7.24 12.63 -3.41
C PHE A 353 -6.31 12.19 -2.27
N LEU A 354 -5.49 13.13 -1.79
CA LEU A 354 -4.85 13.01 -0.48
C LEU A 354 -5.67 13.76 0.57
N ALA A 355 -5.91 13.15 1.73
CA ALA A 355 -6.40 13.83 2.92
C ALA A 355 -5.21 14.16 3.82
N ALA A 356 -5.00 15.44 4.11
CA ALA A 356 -3.86 15.95 4.86
C ALA A 356 -4.29 16.60 6.17
N TRP A 357 -3.83 16.05 7.29
CA TRP A 357 -4.06 16.59 8.64
C TRP A 357 -2.78 17.24 9.16
N PRO A 358 -2.79 18.55 9.44
CA PRO A 358 -1.75 19.16 10.25
C PRO A 358 -1.59 18.43 11.60
N VAL A 359 -0.34 18.22 11.99
CA VAL A 359 0.03 17.72 13.31
C VAL A 359 0.08 18.91 14.26
N GLU A 360 -0.71 18.84 15.32
CA GLU A 360 -0.84 19.91 16.31
C GLU A 360 0.34 19.90 17.29
N SER A 361 0.56 21.03 17.98
CA SER A 361 1.70 21.18 18.89
C SER A 361 1.76 20.17 20.06
N ASP A 362 0.63 19.55 20.40
CA ASP A 362 0.53 18.49 21.41
C ASP A 362 0.71 17.08 20.82
N GLY A 363 1.03 16.98 19.53
CA GLY A 363 1.14 15.74 18.77
C GLY A 363 -0.21 15.15 18.34
N GLY A 364 -1.32 15.85 18.59
CA GLY A 364 -2.64 15.55 18.04
C GLY A 364 -2.72 15.83 16.54
N LEU A 365 -3.88 15.54 15.93
CA LEU A 365 -4.15 15.92 14.54
C LEU A 365 -5.17 17.07 14.49
N ALA A 366 -5.17 17.87 13.43
CA ALA A 366 -6.26 18.81 13.18
C ALA A 366 -7.62 18.08 13.10
N GLN A 367 -8.72 18.75 13.44
CA GLN A 367 -10.05 18.10 13.39
C GLN A 367 -10.49 17.77 11.96
N ASN A 368 -10.22 18.66 11.00
CA ASN A 368 -10.59 18.50 9.61
C ASN A 368 -9.34 18.40 8.74
N PRO A 369 -9.28 17.48 7.78
CA PRO A 369 -8.21 17.44 6.79
C PRO A 369 -8.39 18.53 5.73
N THR A 370 -7.30 18.85 5.04
CA THR A 370 -7.36 19.45 3.70
C THR A 370 -7.37 18.34 2.67
N THR A 371 -8.31 18.40 1.71
CA THR A 371 -8.33 17.50 0.56
C THR A 371 -7.44 18.07 -0.55
N ILE A 372 -6.51 17.26 -1.04
CA ILE A 372 -5.53 17.64 -2.05
C ILE A 372 -5.77 16.78 -3.29
N MET A 373 -6.26 17.43 -4.34
CA MET A 373 -6.49 16.81 -5.64
C MET A 373 -5.23 16.90 -6.50
N ASN A 374 -4.97 15.86 -7.30
CA ASN A 374 -4.10 15.96 -8.46
C ASN A 374 -4.95 16.13 -9.71
N THR A 375 -5.13 17.38 -10.15
CA THR A 375 -6.11 17.73 -11.19
C THR A 375 -5.79 17.18 -12.58
N GLY A 376 -4.59 16.64 -12.79
CA GLY A 376 -4.17 16.01 -14.04
C GLY A 376 -4.46 14.52 -14.16
N GLY A 377 -4.86 13.84 -13.06
CA GLY A 377 -5.01 12.38 -12.99
C GLY A 377 -6.36 11.93 -12.42
N GLN A 378 -6.56 10.61 -12.36
CA GLN A 378 -7.77 10.01 -11.78
C GLN A 378 -7.69 9.91 -10.25
N GLY A 379 -6.52 10.15 -9.64
CA GLY A 379 -6.33 10.08 -8.20
C GLY A 379 -6.51 8.65 -7.69
N LEU A 380 -5.90 7.68 -8.37
CA LEU A 380 -5.85 6.28 -7.99
C LEU A 380 -4.50 5.95 -7.33
N SER A 381 -3.92 6.94 -6.66
CA SER A 381 -2.65 6.86 -5.94
C SER A 381 -2.64 5.72 -4.92
N PHE A 382 -1.75 4.76 -5.12
CA PHE A 382 -1.67 3.51 -4.37
C PHE A 382 -0.58 3.53 -3.29
N SER A 383 0.51 4.25 -3.51
CA SER A 383 1.61 4.40 -2.54
C SER A 383 2.02 5.86 -2.39
N LEU A 384 2.76 6.16 -1.32
CA LEU A 384 3.34 7.48 -1.06
C LEU A 384 4.81 7.34 -0.69
N THR A 385 5.71 7.49 -1.66
CA THR A 385 7.16 7.52 -1.40
C THR A 385 7.62 8.97 -1.17
N PRO A 386 8.17 9.31 0.02
CA PRO A 386 8.65 10.66 0.28
C PRO A 386 9.74 11.13 -0.69
N VAL A 387 9.77 12.43 -0.96
CA VAL A 387 10.84 13.08 -1.72
C VAL A 387 11.89 13.61 -0.74
N PRO A 388 13.15 13.12 -0.77
CA PRO A 388 14.17 13.57 0.17
C PRO A 388 14.40 15.09 0.12
N GLY A 389 14.47 15.72 1.29
CA GLY A 389 14.66 17.16 1.46
C GLY A 389 13.44 18.03 1.11
N LYS A 390 12.26 17.44 0.87
CA LYS A 390 11.04 18.13 0.46
C LYS A 390 9.80 17.55 1.13
N ASN A 391 8.84 18.41 1.46
CA ASN A 391 7.49 18.00 1.86
C ASN A 391 6.67 17.58 0.62
N ALA A 392 7.11 16.55 -0.08
CA ALA A 392 6.49 16.06 -1.29
C ALA A 392 6.50 14.53 -1.36
N PHE A 393 5.63 13.95 -2.16
CA PHE A 393 5.54 12.51 -2.38
C PHE A 393 5.50 12.18 -3.87
N VAL A 394 6.18 11.09 -4.24
CA VAL A 394 5.91 10.35 -5.47
C VAL A 394 4.89 9.27 -5.15
N ALA A 395 3.83 9.21 -5.95
CA ALA A 395 2.78 8.24 -5.83
C ALA A 395 2.64 7.44 -7.13
N ALA A 396 2.68 6.12 -6.99
CA ALA A 396 2.25 5.23 -8.06
C ALA A 396 0.74 5.29 -8.19
N ASP A 397 0.22 5.55 -9.38
CA ASP A 397 -1.22 5.56 -9.66
C ASP A 397 -1.51 4.50 -10.74
N PHE A 398 -2.50 3.66 -10.44
CA PHE A 398 -2.73 2.45 -11.21
C PHE A 398 -3.40 2.69 -12.58
N ASP A 399 -3.75 3.94 -12.92
CA ASP A 399 -4.16 4.38 -14.27
C ASP A 399 -2.97 4.74 -15.19
N SER A 400 -1.84 4.03 -15.03
CA SER A 400 -0.59 4.31 -15.75
C SER A 400 -0.03 5.72 -15.53
N THR A 401 -0.13 6.28 -14.32
CA THR A 401 0.41 7.61 -14.02
C THR A 401 1.40 7.59 -12.85
N VAL A 402 2.38 8.50 -12.92
CA VAL A 402 3.16 8.92 -11.73
C VAL A 402 2.56 10.22 -11.26
N ASP A 403 2.01 10.18 -10.06
CA ASP A 403 1.56 11.36 -9.37
C ASP A 403 2.71 11.90 -8.52
N VAL A 404 2.81 13.23 -8.47
CA VAL A 404 3.68 13.94 -7.54
C VAL A 404 2.82 14.94 -6.81
N PHE A 405 2.93 14.97 -5.48
CA PHE A 405 2.24 15.91 -4.62
C PHE A 405 3.26 16.77 -3.89
N ASP A 406 3.24 18.08 -4.12
CA ASP A 406 4.09 19.03 -3.39
C ASP A 406 3.25 19.77 -2.35
N LEU A 407 3.52 19.43 -1.09
CA LEU A 407 2.83 19.96 0.09
C LEU A 407 3.64 21.09 0.75
N SER A 408 4.66 21.61 0.07
CA SER A 408 5.36 22.80 0.54
C SER A 408 4.43 24.02 0.51
N GLY A 409 4.42 24.77 1.62
CA GLY A 409 3.59 25.98 1.77
C GLY A 409 2.23 25.72 2.42
N ASP A 410 1.21 26.48 2.01
CA ASP A 410 -0.14 26.39 2.56
C ASP A 410 -0.90 25.23 1.89
N LEU A 411 -1.39 24.27 2.68
CA LEU A 411 -2.10 23.09 2.20
C LEU A 411 -3.28 23.42 1.28
N LYS A 412 -3.95 24.56 1.48
CA LYS A 412 -5.10 24.96 0.66
C LYS A 412 -4.72 25.24 -0.80
N ASP A 413 -3.44 25.57 -1.03
CA ASP A 413 -2.90 25.91 -2.34
C ASP A 413 -2.20 24.70 -3.00
N ALA A 414 -2.03 23.58 -2.27
CA ALA A 414 -1.28 22.40 -2.72
C ALA A 414 -1.85 21.76 -4.00
N SER A 415 -3.18 21.75 -4.17
CA SER A 415 -3.82 21.25 -5.41
C SER A 415 -3.57 22.13 -6.64
N ALA A 416 -3.29 23.41 -6.42
CA ALA A 416 -2.96 24.36 -7.47
C ALA A 416 -1.44 24.54 -7.65
N ASN A 417 -0.63 23.87 -6.82
CA ASN A 417 0.82 23.94 -6.91
C ASN A 417 1.27 23.33 -8.25
N PRO A 418 2.03 24.05 -9.09
CA PRO A 418 2.52 23.52 -10.37
C PRO A 418 3.48 22.32 -10.26
N ALA A 419 4.00 22.04 -9.07
CA ALA A 419 4.79 20.84 -8.77
C ALA A 419 3.91 19.64 -8.36
N THR A 420 2.64 19.86 -8.01
CA THR A 420 1.64 18.79 -7.89
C THR A 420 1.19 18.41 -9.30
N THR A 421 1.65 17.26 -9.80
CA THR A 421 1.50 16.85 -11.20
C THR A 421 1.10 15.40 -11.35
N SER A 422 0.37 15.08 -12.41
CA SER A 422 0.12 13.69 -12.84
C SER A 422 0.71 13.50 -14.22
N THR A 423 1.59 12.51 -14.35
CA THR A 423 2.33 12.25 -15.59
C THR A 423 2.02 10.84 -16.09
N SER A 424 1.34 10.75 -17.23
CA SER A 424 1.06 9.47 -17.88
C SER A 424 2.33 8.80 -18.39
N ILE A 425 2.41 7.49 -18.16
CA ILE A 425 3.50 6.63 -18.61
C ILE A 425 3.00 5.79 -19.80
N PRO A 426 3.61 5.92 -20.99
CA PRO A 426 3.29 5.06 -22.13
C PRO A 426 3.60 3.59 -21.83
N GLY A 427 2.67 2.68 -22.13
CA GLY A 427 2.88 1.24 -21.94
C GLY A 427 1.72 0.51 -21.28
N ASN A 428 0.66 1.23 -20.85
CA ASN A 428 -0.50 0.68 -20.15
C ASN A 428 -0.13 -0.08 -18.87
N PHE A 429 0.73 0.54 -18.04
CA PHE A 429 1.13 -0.02 -16.76
C PHE A 429 0.04 0.14 -15.70
N VAL A 430 -0.03 -0.81 -14.78
CA VAL A 430 -0.83 -0.71 -13.56
C VAL A 430 0.17 -0.54 -12.43
N LEU A 431 0.38 0.69 -11.92
CA LEU A 431 1.41 1.00 -10.92
C LEU A 431 0.80 1.02 -9.52
N CYS A 432 1.39 0.28 -8.59
CA CYS A 432 0.82 0.13 -7.24
C CYS A 432 1.83 0.54 -6.15
N TRP A 433 2.87 -0.27 -5.94
CA TRP A 433 3.87 -0.01 -4.91
C TRP A 433 5.01 0.86 -5.44
N SER A 434 5.66 1.62 -4.56
CA SER A 434 6.84 2.41 -4.90
C SER A 434 7.88 2.39 -3.80
N THR A 435 9.14 2.58 -4.18
CA THR A 435 10.28 2.76 -3.27
C THR A 435 11.27 3.77 -3.86
N TYR A 436 12.14 4.32 -3.03
CA TYR A 436 13.22 5.21 -3.44
C TYR A 436 14.60 4.61 -3.14
N SER A 437 15.51 4.65 -4.12
CA SER A 437 16.92 4.31 -3.94
C SER A 437 17.74 5.58 -3.80
N LYS A 438 18.30 5.79 -2.60
CA LYS A 438 19.08 6.98 -2.25
C LYS A 438 20.41 7.10 -3.01
N THR A 439 21.03 5.99 -3.35
CA THR A 439 22.39 5.98 -3.92
C THR A 439 22.42 6.39 -5.38
N VAL A 440 21.38 6.04 -6.14
CA VAL A 440 21.20 6.45 -7.54
C VAL A 440 20.20 7.60 -7.70
N ASP A 441 19.54 8.01 -6.62
CA ASP A 441 18.51 9.04 -6.61
C ASP A 441 17.37 8.72 -7.60
N ARG A 442 16.77 7.53 -7.45
CA ARG A 442 15.73 7.02 -8.37
C ARG A 442 14.57 6.40 -7.61
N TYR A 443 13.38 6.59 -8.14
CA TYR A 443 12.15 5.94 -7.70
C TYR A 443 11.91 4.69 -8.54
N TYR A 444 11.38 3.65 -7.91
CA TYR A 444 11.00 2.41 -8.58
C TYR A 444 9.55 2.11 -8.23
N LEU A 445 8.72 1.92 -9.25
CA LEU A 445 7.29 1.66 -9.12
C LEU A 445 7.00 0.25 -9.64
N ALA A 446 6.38 -0.59 -8.82
CA ALA A 446 5.98 -1.93 -9.21
C ALA A 446 4.75 -1.88 -10.12
N SER A 447 4.82 -2.61 -11.25
CA SER A 447 3.68 -2.88 -12.11
C SER A 447 3.32 -4.36 -12.15
N PRO A 448 2.45 -4.85 -11.24
CA PRO A 448 2.25 -6.29 -11.00
C PRO A 448 1.79 -7.07 -12.22
N VAL A 449 0.88 -6.50 -13.01
CA VAL A 449 0.29 -7.15 -14.19
C VAL A 449 1.33 -7.29 -15.31
N SER A 450 2.21 -6.30 -15.44
CA SER A 450 3.25 -6.29 -16.48
C SER A 450 4.56 -6.94 -16.02
N GLN A 451 4.71 -7.23 -14.72
CA GLN A 451 5.86 -7.92 -14.13
C GLN A 451 7.15 -7.11 -14.24
N LEU A 452 7.00 -5.78 -14.21
CA LEU A 452 8.04 -4.80 -14.41
C LEU A 452 8.15 -3.88 -13.19
N LEU A 453 9.35 -3.33 -13.00
CA LEU A 453 9.56 -2.08 -12.28
C LEU A 453 9.68 -0.96 -13.29
N VAL A 454 9.02 0.17 -13.03
CA VAL A 454 9.23 1.42 -13.76
C VAL A 454 10.18 2.29 -12.94
N GLU A 455 11.33 2.65 -13.51
CA GLU A 455 12.30 3.54 -12.90
C GLU A 455 12.00 4.99 -13.30
N VAL A 456 11.90 5.87 -12.31
CA VAL A 456 11.53 7.27 -12.46
C VAL A 456 12.56 8.15 -11.77
N GLU A 457 12.93 9.26 -12.41
CA GLU A 457 13.66 10.36 -11.80
C GLU A 457 12.74 11.57 -11.64
N LEU A 458 13.07 12.47 -10.72
CA LEU A 458 12.43 13.78 -10.63
C LEU A 458 13.43 14.87 -11.00
N ASP A 459 12.98 15.87 -11.75
CA ASP A 459 13.75 17.10 -11.94
C ASP A 459 13.69 18.03 -10.71
N ASP A 460 14.43 19.15 -10.75
CA ASP A 460 14.45 20.14 -9.66
C ASP A 460 13.06 20.70 -9.32
N LYS A 461 12.14 20.67 -10.30
CA LYS A 461 10.75 21.14 -10.20
C LYS A 461 9.76 20.00 -9.89
N LEU A 462 10.27 18.85 -9.47
CA LEU A 462 9.50 17.66 -9.10
C LEU A 462 8.72 17.04 -10.25
N LYS A 463 9.15 17.26 -11.50
CA LYS A 463 8.51 16.62 -12.65
C LYS A 463 9.11 15.24 -12.87
N PRO A 464 8.28 14.18 -12.97
CA PRO A 464 8.79 12.84 -13.18
C PRO A 464 9.16 12.59 -14.65
N SER A 465 10.28 11.89 -14.86
CA SER A 465 10.67 11.29 -16.15
C SER A 465 11.00 9.81 -15.97
N ILE A 466 10.59 9.01 -16.96
CA ILE A 466 10.88 7.57 -16.98
C ILE A 466 12.31 7.37 -17.46
N ILE A 467 13.08 6.58 -16.71
CA ILE A 467 14.44 6.19 -17.07
C ILE A 467 14.46 4.84 -17.79
N GLY A 468 13.66 3.90 -17.31
CA GLY A 468 13.62 2.56 -17.87
C GLY A 468 12.57 1.67 -17.22
N THR A 469 12.47 0.46 -17.75
CA THR A 469 11.61 -0.59 -17.20
C THR A 469 12.42 -1.87 -17.02
N HIS A 470 12.25 -2.53 -15.88
CA HIS A 470 13.10 -3.64 -15.46
C HIS A 470 12.26 -4.88 -15.17
N PRO A 471 12.47 -6.00 -15.90
CA PRO A 471 11.79 -7.27 -15.61
C PRO A 471 12.10 -7.77 -14.21
N VAL A 472 11.05 -8.17 -13.47
CA VAL A 472 11.18 -8.77 -12.14
C VAL A 472 11.22 -10.28 -12.24
N LEU A 473 10.07 -10.94 -12.35
CA LEU A 473 9.99 -12.39 -12.39
C LEU A 473 8.82 -12.84 -13.25
N ASN A 474 9.10 -13.64 -14.28
CA ASN A 474 8.08 -14.07 -15.23
C ASN A 474 7.04 -14.99 -14.56
N GLY A 475 5.76 -14.72 -14.80
CA GLY A 475 4.63 -15.46 -14.18
C GLY A 475 4.32 -15.05 -12.75
N GLY A 476 5.07 -14.09 -12.20
CA GLY A 476 4.89 -13.54 -10.86
C GLY A 476 4.11 -12.22 -10.88
N ALA A 477 3.24 -12.00 -9.90
CA ALA A 477 2.71 -10.67 -9.60
C ALA A 477 3.63 -9.99 -8.59
N ASN A 478 4.39 -8.98 -9.04
CA ASN A 478 5.34 -8.29 -8.19
C ASN A 478 4.63 -7.23 -7.34
N ILE A 479 4.44 -7.55 -6.07
CA ILE A 479 3.76 -6.73 -5.06
C ILE A 479 4.80 -6.28 -4.04
N ASP A 480 4.65 -5.12 -3.39
CA ASP A 480 5.58 -4.59 -2.38
C ASP A 480 7.09 -4.62 -2.75
N LEU A 481 7.77 -3.48 -2.63
CA LEU A 481 9.20 -3.40 -2.93
C LEU A 481 9.91 -2.45 -2.00
N VAL A 482 11.17 -2.77 -1.71
CA VAL A 482 12.04 -1.95 -0.88
C VAL A 482 13.42 -1.89 -1.53
N ALA A 483 13.90 -0.68 -1.78
CA ALA A 483 15.28 -0.44 -2.15
C ALA A 483 16.14 -0.31 -0.89
N ALA A 484 17.27 -1.02 -0.84
CA ALA A 484 18.18 -0.97 0.29
C ALA A 484 19.64 -1.16 -0.14
N THR A 485 20.55 -0.52 0.59
CA THR A 485 22.00 -0.67 0.41
C THR A 485 22.53 -1.69 1.40
N ALA A 486 23.04 -2.82 0.93
CA ALA A 486 23.67 -3.85 1.75
C ALA A 486 25.15 -4.01 1.35
N ASN A 487 26.05 -3.81 2.31
CA ASN A 487 27.50 -3.92 2.10
C ASN A 487 28.02 -3.07 0.91
N GLY A 488 27.53 -1.83 0.79
CA GLY A 488 27.91 -0.88 -0.26
C GLY A 488 27.39 -1.23 -1.67
N LYS A 489 26.44 -2.15 -1.78
CA LYS A 489 25.73 -2.47 -3.01
C LYS A 489 24.24 -2.23 -2.85
N ASP A 490 23.59 -1.81 -3.90
CA ASP A 490 22.19 -1.44 -3.88
C ASP A 490 21.33 -2.52 -4.50
N PHE A 491 20.23 -2.81 -3.82
CA PHE A 491 19.30 -3.86 -4.20
C PHE A 491 17.87 -3.35 -4.14
N ILE A 492 17.00 -3.97 -4.93
CA ILE A 492 15.56 -3.96 -4.72
C ILE A 492 15.16 -5.37 -4.30
N PHE A 493 14.54 -5.47 -3.14
CA PHE A 493 13.82 -6.66 -2.70
C PHE A 493 12.36 -6.46 -3.10
N ASN A 494 11.78 -7.41 -3.84
CA ASN A 494 10.41 -7.32 -4.32
C ASN A 494 9.67 -8.62 -4.00
N LEU A 495 8.55 -8.50 -3.30
CA LEU A 495 7.69 -9.63 -2.97
C LEU A 495 6.91 -10.07 -4.24
N VAL A 496 6.80 -11.37 -4.45
CA VAL A 496 6.08 -11.92 -5.60
C VAL A 496 5.03 -12.89 -5.08
N GLY A 497 3.83 -12.36 -4.83
CA GLY A 497 2.78 -13.07 -4.07
C GLY A 497 2.22 -14.32 -4.74
N SER A 498 2.22 -14.37 -6.07
CA SER A 498 1.65 -15.50 -6.83
C SER A 498 2.61 -16.70 -6.92
N THR A 499 3.92 -16.46 -7.00
CA THR A 499 4.93 -17.53 -7.06
C THR A 499 5.58 -17.80 -5.71
N LEU A 500 5.27 -16.99 -4.70
CA LEU A 500 5.83 -17.06 -3.35
C LEU A 500 7.36 -16.87 -3.35
N ASP A 501 7.84 -15.85 -4.04
CA ASP A 501 9.27 -15.53 -4.13
C ASP A 501 9.59 -14.14 -3.61
N ILE A 502 10.78 -13.97 -3.02
CA ILE A 502 11.43 -12.66 -2.95
C ILE A 502 12.39 -12.57 -4.14
N ALA A 503 12.07 -11.71 -5.10
CA ALA A 503 12.96 -11.35 -6.18
C ALA A 503 13.96 -10.30 -5.68
N VAL A 504 15.23 -10.48 -6.06
CA VAL A 504 16.32 -9.57 -5.72
C VAL A 504 16.89 -9.02 -7.02
N LEU A 505 16.85 -7.69 -7.17
CA LEU A 505 17.43 -6.98 -8.29
C LEU A 505 18.65 -6.18 -7.82
N SER A 506 19.75 -6.18 -8.58
CA SER A 506 20.85 -5.22 -8.38
C SER A 506 20.48 -3.87 -8.96
N ILE A 507 20.94 -2.79 -8.32
CA ILE A 507 20.97 -1.45 -8.89
C ILE A 507 22.44 -1.08 -9.11
N ASP A 508 22.91 -1.20 -10.36
CA ASP A 508 24.30 -0.91 -10.73
C ASP A 508 24.49 0.53 -11.27
N GLY A 509 23.39 1.29 -11.34
CA GLY A 509 23.33 2.69 -11.77
C GLY A 509 21.96 3.05 -12.36
N PRO A 510 21.71 4.32 -12.73
CA PRO A 510 20.49 4.73 -13.41
C PRO A 510 20.26 3.90 -14.68
N GLY A 511 19.06 3.35 -14.84
CA GLY A 511 18.70 2.46 -15.95
C GLY A 511 19.40 1.10 -15.97
N GLN A 512 20.22 0.78 -14.96
CA GLN A 512 21.00 -0.45 -14.86
C GLN A 512 20.53 -1.28 -13.67
N THR A 513 19.25 -1.66 -13.70
CA THR A 513 18.64 -2.53 -12.69
C THR A 513 18.39 -3.91 -13.29
N SER A 514 18.79 -4.98 -12.60
CA SER A 514 18.67 -6.34 -13.16
C SER A 514 18.36 -7.39 -12.11
N LEU A 515 17.50 -8.36 -12.43
CA LEU A 515 17.24 -9.51 -11.57
C LEU A 515 18.53 -10.33 -11.40
N ILE A 516 18.96 -10.51 -10.15
CA ILE A 516 20.13 -11.33 -9.80
C ILE A 516 19.75 -12.66 -9.13
N GLY A 517 18.52 -12.78 -8.63
CA GLY A 517 18.02 -14.02 -8.04
C GLY A 517 16.58 -13.91 -7.55
N ALA A 518 15.98 -15.05 -7.28
CA ALA A 518 14.69 -15.16 -6.61
C ALA A 518 14.75 -16.33 -5.62
N THR A 519 14.18 -16.15 -4.44
CA THR A 519 14.16 -17.18 -3.40
C THR A 519 12.73 -17.49 -3.01
N ASN A 520 12.34 -18.75 -3.17
CA ASN A 520 11.01 -19.22 -2.87
C ASN A 520 10.80 -19.42 -1.37
N PHE A 521 9.71 -18.88 -0.82
CA PHE A 521 9.32 -19.02 0.58
C PHE A 521 8.13 -19.96 0.80
N GLY A 522 7.65 -20.70 -0.21
CA GLY A 522 6.47 -21.56 -0.05
C GLY A 522 6.61 -22.71 0.96
N ASN A 523 7.81 -22.95 1.50
CA ASN A 523 8.10 -24.03 2.45
C ASN A 523 8.82 -23.54 3.72
N VAL A 524 8.53 -22.33 4.20
CA VAL A 524 9.05 -21.86 5.50
C VAL A 524 8.54 -22.79 6.62
N PRO A 525 9.39 -23.25 7.55
CA PRO A 525 8.97 -24.15 8.63
C PRO A 525 7.87 -23.54 9.52
N ASP A 526 7.00 -24.42 10.03
CA ASP A 526 6.00 -24.13 11.07
C ASP A 526 4.95 -23.05 10.72
N VAL A 527 4.79 -22.74 9.43
CA VAL A 527 3.78 -21.78 8.94
C VAL A 527 3.20 -22.24 7.61
N THR A 528 1.91 -22.04 7.42
CA THR A 528 1.28 -22.17 6.10
C THR A 528 1.34 -20.82 5.40
N ILE A 529 1.77 -20.81 4.14
CA ILE A 529 1.79 -19.60 3.33
C ILE A 529 0.83 -19.79 2.17
N THR A 530 -0.27 -19.05 2.23
CA THR A 530 -1.30 -19.04 1.20
C THR A 530 -0.91 -18.03 0.13
N SER A 531 -0.84 -18.48 -1.13
CA SER A 531 -0.59 -17.58 -2.27
C SER A 531 -1.66 -16.51 -2.35
N ASN A 532 -1.25 -15.31 -2.75
CA ASN A 532 -2.07 -14.10 -2.82
C ASN A 532 -2.54 -13.53 -1.47
N PHE A 533 -2.21 -14.14 -0.33
CA PHE A 533 -2.48 -13.52 0.97
C PHE A 533 -1.30 -12.67 1.44
N VAL A 534 -0.06 -13.09 1.14
CA VAL A 534 1.15 -12.41 1.61
C VAL A 534 1.18 -10.94 1.19
N GLN A 535 1.56 -10.07 2.13
CA GLN A 535 1.56 -8.62 1.91
C GLN A 535 2.50 -7.92 2.89
N GLY A 536 2.93 -6.71 2.51
CA GLY A 536 3.80 -5.84 3.28
C GLY A 536 5.23 -6.33 3.18
N LEU A 537 6.17 -5.45 2.82
CA LEU A 537 7.58 -5.79 2.74
C LEU A 537 8.38 -4.69 3.43
N ALA A 538 9.26 -5.07 4.35
CA ALA A 538 10.25 -4.17 4.90
C ALA A 538 11.63 -4.82 4.95
N VAL A 539 12.65 -3.98 4.99
CA VAL A 539 14.04 -4.38 5.09
C VAL A 539 14.67 -3.64 6.24
N TYR A 540 15.49 -4.34 7.03
CA TYR A 540 16.41 -3.74 7.99
C TYR A 540 17.83 -4.09 7.59
N ILE A 541 18.70 -3.07 7.47
CA ILE A 541 20.13 -3.27 7.25
C ILE A 541 20.89 -2.88 8.52
N LYS A 542 21.84 -3.70 8.94
CA LYS A 542 22.69 -3.41 10.11
C LYS A 542 23.54 -2.17 9.83
N SER A 543 23.51 -1.23 10.77
CA SER A 543 24.31 0.00 10.77
C SER A 543 25.80 -0.25 11.03
#